data_AF-A0A7W0TCV6-F1
#
_entry.id   AF-A0A7W0TCV6-F1
#
_cell.length_a   1.000
_cell.length_b   1.000
_cell.length_c   1.000
_cell.angle_alpha   90.00
_cell.angle_beta   90.00
_cell.angle_gamma   90.00
#
_symmetry.space_group_name_H-M   'P 1'
#
loop_
_entity.id
_entity.type
_entity.pdbx_description
1 polymer ?
#
loop_
_entity_poly.entity_id
_entity_poly.type
_entity_poly.pdbx_seq_one_letter_code
_entity_poly.pdbx_strand_id
1 'polypeptide(L)'
;MKSDLWRAARVLFLPTLVLLAVLAFLPGRLELAIRVYALVVAGAALAFMSVVLRRAYPRATPLRVPASRRASARQGVPAVLARLEQEVALGSAGSFDLHHHLRPRLRALAGELLAARRRLSLDGDTEKAREALGEETWELVRSDRPPPQDRLARGIDPERLGRVVTSLERI
;
A
#
# COMPACT_ATOMS: atom_id res chain seq x y z
N MET A 1 6.31 26.75 2.29
CA MET A 1 5.92 28.16 2.03
C MET A 1 6.54 28.74 0.77
N LYS A 2 7.88 28.72 0.58
CA LYS A 2 8.53 29.27 -0.64
C LYS A 2 8.04 28.63 -1.96
N SER A 3 7.75 27.33 -1.96
CA SER A 3 7.23 26.59 -3.13
C SER A 3 5.81 26.96 -3.54
N ASP A 4 4.97 27.37 -2.59
CA ASP A 4 3.58 27.78 -2.85
C ASP A 4 3.53 29.22 -3.36
N LEU A 5 4.42 30.07 -2.85
CA LEU A 5 4.66 31.42 -3.38
C LEU A 5 5.16 31.38 -4.82
N TRP A 6 6.05 30.45 -5.16
CA TRP A 6 6.56 30.29 -6.52
C TRP A 6 5.48 29.78 -7.50
N ARG A 7 4.58 28.90 -7.03
CA ARG A 7 3.42 28.43 -7.82
C ARG A 7 2.37 29.52 -7.99
N ALA A 8 2.06 30.28 -6.94
CA ALA A 8 1.16 31.43 -7.02
C ALA A 8 1.73 32.53 -7.92
N ALA A 9 3.03 32.82 -7.81
CA ALA A 9 3.73 33.75 -8.68
C ALA A 9 3.69 33.30 -10.14
N ARG A 10 3.91 32.01 -10.43
CA ARG A 10 3.86 31.46 -11.80
C ARG A 10 2.45 31.50 -12.41
N VAL A 11 1.42 31.33 -11.58
CA VAL A 11 0.01 31.47 -11.98
C VAL A 11 -0.37 32.92 -12.24
N LEU A 12 0.27 33.89 -11.56
CA LEU A 12 0.09 35.31 -11.80
C LEU A 12 0.93 35.83 -12.98
N PHE A 13 2.11 35.23 -13.22
CA PHE A 13 3.04 35.66 -14.26
C PHE A 13 2.50 35.42 -15.67
N LEU A 14 1.82 34.29 -15.88
CA LEU A 14 1.22 33.93 -17.16
C LEU A 14 0.18 34.97 -17.65
N PRO A 15 -0.83 35.36 -16.83
CA PRO A 15 -1.82 36.35 -17.25
C PRO A 15 -1.23 37.75 -17.40
N THR A 16 -0.24 38.14 -16.59
CA THR A 16 0.43 39.46 -16.75
C THR A 16 1.23 39.52 -18.04
N LEU A 17 1.91 38.44 -18.43
CA LEU A 17 2.70 38.37 -19.66
C LEU A 17 1.81 38.35 -20.91
N VAL A 18 0.65 37.70 -20.82
CA VAL A 18 -0.39 37.74 -21.85
C VAL A 18 -0.97 39.16 -21.98
N LEU A 19 -1.31 39.82 -20.87
CA LEU A 19 -1.85 41.20 -20.87
C LEU A 19 -0.85 42.19 -21.51
N LEU A 20 0.44 42.05 -21.18
CA LEU A 20 1.51 42.90 -21.69
C LEU A 20 1.77 42.65 -23.20
N ALA A 21 1.61 41.41 -23.67
CA ALA A 21 1.67 41.06 -25.08
C ALA A 21 0.48 41.63 -25.88
N VAL A 22 -0.74 41.64 -25.31
CA VAL A 22 -1.92 42.26 -25.94
C VAL A 22 -1.76 43.78 -26.06
N LEU A 23 -1.20 44.43 -25.05
CA LEU A 23 -1.04 45.89 -25.03
C LEU A 23 0.08 46.37 -25.98
N ALA A 24 1.12 45.57 -26.17
CA ALA A 24 2.30 45.92 -26.98
C ALA A 24 2.10 45.70 -28.49
N PHE A 25 1.19 44.83 -28.92
CA PHE A 25 1.10 44.38 -30.31
C PHE A 25 -0.18 44.84 -31.06
N LEU A 26 -0.21 46.14 -31.39
CA LEU A 26 -0.80 46.75 -32.61
C LEU A 26 -2.12 47.54 -32.49
N PRO A 27 -2.10 48.87 -32.70
CA PRO A 27 -3.25 49.62 -33.20
C PRO A 27 -3.40 49.33 -34.71
N GLY A 28 -4.52 48.73 -35.14
CA GLY A 28 -4.88 48.64 -36.58
C GLY A 28 -5.38 47.30 -37.13
N ARG A 29 -5.50 46.23 -36.33
CA ARG A 29 -6.11 44.95 -36.76
C ARG A 29 -7.14 44.43 -35.75
N LEU A 30 -8.33 45.02 -35.80
CA LEU A 30 -9.47 44.74 -34.90
C LEU A 30 -9.83 43.25 -34.81
N GLU A 31 -9.81 42.52 -35.93
CA GLU A 31 -10.21 41.11 -35.93
C GLU A 31 -9.24 40.22 -35.14
N LEU A 32 -7.94 40.50 -35.22
CA LEU A 32 -6.92 39.77 -34.46
C LEU A 32 -6.97 40.13 -32.98
N ALA A 33 -7.19 41.42 -32.69
CA ALA A 33 -7.36 41.91 -31.32
C ALA A 33 -8.57 41.25 -30.61
N ILE A 34 -9.69 41.07 -31.32
CA ILE A 34 -10.89 40.41 -30.77
C ILE A 34 -10.64 38.93 -30.48
N ARG A 35 -9.99 38.20 -31.40
CA ARG A 35 -9.69 36.77 -31.19
C ARG A 35 -8.73 36.55 -30.03
N VAL A 36 -7.69 37.39 -29.93
CA VAL A 36 -6.75 37.35 -28.82
C VAL A 36 -7.46 37.70 -27.52
N TYR A 37 -8.26 38.78 -27.49
CA TYR A 37 -9.05 39.17 -26.32
C TYR A 37 -9.98 38.04 -25.85
N ALA A 38 -10.72 37.40 -26.76
CA ALA A 38 -11.58 36.27 -26.43
C ALA A 38 -10.81 35.10 -25.81
N LEU A 39 -9.61 34.79 -26.33
CA LEU A 39 -8.75 33.74 -25.79
C LEU A 39 -8.25 34.08 -24.38
N VAL A 40 -7.86 35.33 -24.14
CA VAL A 40 -7.42 35.80 -22.82
C VAL A 40 -8.57 35.73 -21.81
N VAL A 41 -9.76 36.20 -22.20
CA VAL A 41 -10.96 36.18 -21.33
C VAL A 41 -11.37 34.74 -21.01
N ALA A 42 -11.38 33.84 -21.99
CA ALA A 42 -11.69 32.43 -21.77
C ALA A 42 -10.66 31.75 -20.83
N GLY A 43 -9.37 32.01 -21.03
CA GLY A 43 -8.31 31.50 -20.17
C GLY A 43 -8.42 32.02 -18.73
N ALA A 44 -8.72 33.31 -18.57
CA ALA A 44 -8.94 33.93 -17.26
C ALA A 44 -10.18 33.35 -16.55
N ALA A 45 -11.28 33.15 -17.27
CA ALA A 45 -12.50 32.54 -16.73
C ALA A 45 -12.25 31.10 -16.24
N LEU A 46 -11.53 30.28 -17.03
CA LEU A 46 -11.14 28.91 -16.64
C LEU A 46 -10.23 28.89 -15.41
N ALA A 47 -9.26 29.79 -15.34
CA ALA A 47 -8.37 29.92 -14.19
C ALA A 47 -9.14 30.33 -12.93
N PHE A 48 -10.02 31.32 -13.05
CA PHE A 48 -10.88 31.79 -11.96
C PHE A 48 -11.78 30.66 -11.44
N MET A 49 -12.47 29.95 -12.34
CA MET A 49 -13.32 28.81 -11.98
C MET A 49 -12.53 27.72 -11.26
N SER A 50 -11.30 27.44 -11.71
CA SER A 50 -10.41 26.46 -11.07
C SER A 50 -9.99 26.88 -9.65
N VAL A 51 -9.76 28.18 -9.41
CA VAL A 51 -9.41 28.70 -8.08
C VAL A 51 -10.61 28.67 -7.15
N VAL A 52 -11.79 29.07 -7.62
CA VAL A 52 -13.04 29.02 -6.85
C VAL A 52 -13.37 27.58 -6.46
N LEU A 53 -13.28 26.65 -7.41
CA LEU A 53 -13.50 25.22 -7.16
C LEU A 53 -12.51 24.67 -6.13
N ARG A 54 -11.23 25.04 -6.22
CA ARG A 54 -10.21 24.64 -5.23
C ARG A 54 -10.42 25.25 -3.84
N ARG A 55 -11.13 26.38 -3.73
CA ARG A 55 -11.48 26.99 -2.44
C ARG A 55 -12.75 26.38 -1.84
N ALA A 56 -13.72 26.01 -2.69
CA ALA A 56 -14.99 25.41 -2.26
C ALA A 56 -14.83 23.95 -1.80
N TYR A 57 -13.87 23.21 -2.37
CA TYR A 57 -13.60 21.83 -1.97
C TYR A 57 -12.41 21.75 -0.99
N PRO A 58 -12.56 21.09 0.18
CA PRO A 58 -11.43 20.83 1.07
C PRO A 58 -10.37 19.99 0.34
N ARG A 59 -9.10 20.32 0.56
CA ARG A 59 -7.95 19.63 -0.06
C ARG A 59 -8.10 18.13 0.14
N ALA A 60 -8.38 17.40 -0.94
CA ALA A 60 -8.52 15.96 -0.89
C ALA A 60 -7.28 15.34 -0.25
N THR A 61 -7.47 14.66 0.88
CA THR A 61 -6.45 13.83 1.50
C THR A 61 -5.96 12.85 0.44
N PRO A 62 -4.65 12.82 0.13
CA PRO A 62 -4.17 11.96 -0.94
C PRO A 62 -4.40 10.48 -0.57
N LEU A 63 -5.28 9.81 -1.32
CA LEU A 63 -5.55 8.37 -1.20
C LEU A 63 -4.29 7.50 -1.37
N ARG A 64 -3.21 8.06 -1.92
CA ARG A 64 -1.88 7.43 -2.02
C ARG A 64 -0.85 8.22 -1.22
N VAL A 65 -0.33 7.58 -0.17
CA VAL A 65 0.94 8.00 0.44
C VAL A 65 2.03 7.97 -0.65
N PRO A 66 2.79 9.05 -0.87
CA PRO A 66 3.82 9.10 -1.90
C PRO A 66 4.89 8.01 -1.66
N ALA A 67 5.29 7.34 -2.73
CA ALA A 67 6.22 6.20 -2.69
C ALA A 67 7.56 6.54 -1.99
N SER A 68 8.01 7.80 -2.10
CA SER A 68 9.22 8.29 -1.42
C SER A 68 9.14 8.21 0.10
N ARG A 69 7.96 8.43 0.68
CA ARG A 69 7.75 8.34 2.13
C ARG A 69 7.76 6.90 2.63
N ARG A 70 7.27 5.96 1.80
CA ARG A 70 7.35 4.51 2.10
C ARG A 70 8.77 3.98 1.94
N ALA A 71 9.51 4.46 0.94
CA ALA A 71 10.90 4.07 0.73
C ALA A 71 11.78 4.50 1.91
N SER A 72 11.60 5.73 2.40
CA SER A 72 12.36 6.24 3.57
C SER A 72 12.05 5.48 4.86
N ALA A 73 10.79 5.08 5.09
CA ALA A 73 10.44 4.23 6.25
C ALA A 73 11.02 2.80 6.16
N ARG A 74 11.39 2.34 4.97
CA ARG A 74 11.98 1.00 4.73
C ARG A 74 13.51 1.00 4.64
N GLN A 75 14.14 2.16 4.62
CA GLN A 75 15.62 2.28 4.61
C GLN A 75 16.16 1.88 6.00
N GLY A 76 16.38 0.58 6.19
CA GLY A 76 16.92 0.03 7.43
C GLY A 76 16.45 -1.39 7.73
N VAL A 77 15.38 -1.87 7.09
CA VAL A 77 14.87 -3.23 7.27
C VAL A 77 15.59 -4.17 6.31
N PRO A 78 16.22 -5.26 6.78
CA PRO A 78 16.77 -6.29 5.90
C PRO A 78 15.70 -6.81 4.94
N ALA A 79 16.07 -7.02 3.66
CA ALA A 79 15.11 -7.43 2.62
C ALA A 79 14.36 -8.73 2.97
N VAL A 80 15.00 -9.64 3.71
CA VAL A 80 14.40 -10.89 4.20
C VAL A 80 13.29 -10.62 5.21
N LEU A 81 13.50 -9.69 6.15
CA LEU A 81 12.49 -9.35 7.16
C LEU A 81 11.29 -8.65 6.50
N ALA A 82 11.53 -7.71 5.59
CA ALA A 82 10.47 -7.06 4.84
C ALA A 82 9.63 -8.06 4.02
N ARG A 83 10.25 -9.13 3.51
CA ARG A 83 9.56 -10.21 2.80
C ARG A 83 8.69 -11.05 3.75
N LEU A 84 9.23 -11.42 4.91
CA LEU A 84 8.48 -12.15 5.94
C LEU A 84 7.29 -11.34 6.46
N GLU A 85 7.47 -10.05 6.73
CA GLU A 85 6.39 -9.14 7.14
C GLU A 85 5.29 -9.05 6.07
N GLN A 86 5.67 -8.94 4.80
CA GLN A 86 4.73 -8.90 3.69
C GLN A 86 3.93 -10.20 3.59
N GLU A 87 4.56 -11.36 3.79
CA GLU A 87 3.90 -12.67 3.73
C GLU A 87 2.98 -12.93 4.92
N VAL A 88 3.37 -12.48 6.12
CA VAL A 88 2.50 -12.49 7.30
C VAL A 88 1.31 -11.56 7.10
N ALA A 89 1.53 -10.37 6.54
CA ALA A 89 0.46 -9.43 6.24
C ALA A 89 -0.54 -10.03 5.24
N LEU A 90 -0.07 -10.67 4.17
CA LEU A 90 -0.94 -11.36 3.20
C LEU A 90 -1.69 -12.54 3.83
N GLY A 91 -1.00 -13.38 4.61
CA GLY A 91 -1.63 -14.51 5.32
C GLY A 91 -2.64 -14.11 6.40
N SER A 92 -2.50 -12.91 6.98
CA SER A 92 -3.50 -12.35 7.90
C SER A 92 -4.69 -11.72 7.17
N ALA A 93 -4.46 -11.17 5.97
CA ALA A 93 -5.47 -10.53 5.17
C ALA A 93 -6.44 -11.54 4.54
N GLY A 94 -5.95 -12.70 4.07
CA GLY A 94 -6.74 -13.68 3.33
C GLY A 94 -6.52 -15.14 3.76
N SER A 95 -7.61 -15.89 3.87
CA SER A 95 -7.62 -17.34 4.15
C SER A 95 -6.89 -18.14 3.05
N PHE A 96 -6.97 -17.69 1.80
CA PHE A 96 -6.31 -18.29 0.67
C PHE A 96 -4.77 -18.19 0.78
N ASP A 97 -4.27 -16.99 1.10
CA ASP A 97 -2.85 -16.71 1.28
C ASP A 97 -2.29 -17.42 2.52
N LEU A 98 -3.09 -17.53 3.59
CA LEU A 98 -2.77 -18.37 4.74
C LEU A 98 -2.50 -19.82 4.32
N HIS A 99 -3.39 -20.41 3.51
CA HIS A 99 -3.30 -21.82 3.13
C HIS A 99 -2.16 -22.10 2.14
N HIS A 100 -1.91 -21.21 1.18
CA HIS A 100 -0.95 -21.46 0.09
C HIS A 100 0.45 -20.90 0.36
N HIS A 101 0.59 -19.87 1.19
CA HIS A 101 1.89 -19.23 1.44
C HIS A 101 2.38 -19.47 2.87
N LEU A 102 1.56 -19.18 3.88
CA LEU A 102 2.00 -19.22 5.27
C LEU A 102 2.03 -20.64 5.85
N ARG A 103 1.03 -21.46 5.56
CA ARG A 103 0.93 -22.85 6.05
C ARG A 103 2.10 -23.74 5.61
N PRO A 104 2.52 -23.78 4.34
CA PRO A 104 3.65 -24.63 3.93
C PRO A 104 4.94 -24.30 4.69
N ARG A 105 5.16 -23.02 5.03
CA ARG A 105 6.32 -22.58 5.81
C ARG A 105 6.22 -22.96 7.28
N LEU A 106 5.07 -22.72 7.90
CA LEU A 106 4.85 -23.16 9.29
C LEU A 106 4.99 -24.68 9.42
N ARG A 107 4.54 -25.43 8.41
CA ARG A 107 4.67 -26.87 8.35
C ARG A 107 6.12 -27.34 8.18
N ALA A 108 6.89 -26.70 7.30
CA ALA A 108 8.32 -26.98 7.17
C ALA A 108 9.07 -26.72 8.49
N LEU A 109 8.82 -25.57 9.12
CA LEU A 109 9.42 -25.21 10.41
C LEU A 109 9.03 -26.21 11.51
N ALA A 110 7.75 -26.59 11.61
CA ALA A 110 7.29 -27.58 12.58
C ALA A 110 7.97 -28.95 12.36
N GLY A 111 8.09 -29.39 11.11
CA GLY A 111 8.77 -30.64 10.76
C GLY A 111 10.26 -30.61 11.11
N GLU A 112 10.95 -29.52 10.77
CA GLU A 112 12.37 -29.32 11.09
C GLU A 112 12.61 -29.28 12.61
N LEU A 113 11.78 -28.55 13.36
CA LEU A 113 11.90 -28.43 14.81
C LEU A 113 11.62 -29.77 15.51
N LEU A 114 10.57 -30.50 15.10
CA LEU A 114 10.27 -31.82 15.64
C LEU A 114 11.36 -32.84 15.34
N ALA A 115 11.90 -32.84 14.12
CA ALA A 115 13.00 -33.72 13.74
C ALA A 115 14.28 -33.39 14.52
N ALA A 116 14.63 -32.11 14.63
CA ALA A 116 15.87 -31.66 15.26
C ALA A 116 15.85 -31.83 16.80
N ARG A 117 14.74 -31.48 17.46
CA ARG A 117 14.67 -31.42 18.93
C ARG A 117 14.05 -32.67 19.56
N ARG A 118 13.14 -33.35 18.86
CA ARG A 118 12.39 -34.50 19.40
C ARG A 118 12.59 -35.79 18.62
N ARG A 119 13.29 -35.76 17.47
CA ARG A 119 13.43 -36.88 16.53
C ARG A 119 12.07 -37.48 16.11
N LEU A 120 11.03 -36.66 16.08
CA LEU A 120 9.68 -37.05 15.67
C LEU A 120 9.42 -36.62 14.24
N SER A 121 8.69 -37.44 13.49
CA SER A 121 8.20 -37.07 12.16
C SER A 121 6.79 -36.49 12.25
N LEU A 122 6.55 -35.37 11.58
CA LEU A 122 5.25 -34.68 11.56
C LEU A 122 4.12 -35.55 10.95
N ASP A 123 4.45 -36.39 9.96
CA ASP A 123 3.50 -37.30 9.30
C ASP A 123 3.63 -38.77 9.75
N GLY A 124 4.77 -39.14 10.31
CA GLY A 124 5.03 -40.51 10.77
C GLY A 124 4.57 -40.77 12.21
N ASP A 125 4.67 -39.77 13.09
CA ASP A 125 4.35 -39.86 14.51
C ASP A 125 3.21 -38.90 14.89
N THR A 126 2.13 -38.91 14.12
CA THR A 126 1.02 -37.94 14.17
C THR A 126 0.55 -37.61 15.59
N GLU A 127 0.30 -38.61 16.45
CA GLU A 127 -0.18 -38.39 17.82
C GLU A 127 0.89 -37.75 18.72
N LYS A 128 2.15 -38.17 18.63
CA LYS A 128 3.26 -37.59 19.42
C LYS A 128 3.60 -36.17 18.93
N ALA A 129 3.52 -35.95 17.63
CA ALA A 129 3.70 -34.63 17.03
C ALA A 129 2.58 -33.67 17.47
N ARG A 130 1.33 -34.14 17.51
CA ARG A 130 0.17 -33.39 18.00
C ARG A 130 0.32 -33.01 19.47
N GLU A 131 0.73 -33.94 20.33
CA GLU A 131 1.00 -33.68 21.74
C GLU A 131 2.11 -32.64 21.94
N ALA A 132 3.19 -32.75 21.16
CA ALA A 132 4.32 -31.81 21.24
C ALA A 132 4.00 -30.40 20.70
N LEU A 133 3.20 -30.28 19.64
CA LEU A 133 2.84 -29.01 19.00
C LEU A 133 1.69 -28.28 19.70
N GLY A 134 0.81 -29.03 20.36
CA GLY A 134 -0.48 -28.58 20.88
C GLY A 134 -1.56 -28.48 19.80
N GLU A 135 -2.83 -28.58 20.22
CA GLU A 135 -4.00 -28.63 19.31
C GLU A 135 -4.09 -27.46 18.34
N GLU A 136 -3.83 -26.23 18.82
CA GLU A 136 -3.98 -25.02 18.00
C GLU A 136 -2.96 -24.97 16.86
N THR A 137 -1.71 -25.36 17.13
CA THR A 137 -0.63 -25.45 16.14
C THR A 137 -0.86 -26.62 15.19
N TRP A 138 -1.29 -27.76 15.73
CA TRP A 138 -1.60 -28.95 14.96
C TRP A 138 -2.71 -28.69 13.94
N GLU A 139 -3.79 -27.98 14.31
CA GLU A 139 -4.90 -27.66 13.41
C GLU A 139 -4.45 -26.86 12.16
N LEU A 140 -3.40 -26.06 12.28
CA LEU A 140 -2.83 -25.26 11.19
C LEU A 140 -1.87 -26.07 10.31
N VAL A 141 -1.10 -26.96 10.93
CA VAL A 141 0.00 -27.67 10.27
C VAL A 141 -0.40 -29.04 9.72
N ARG A 142 -1.52 -29.62 10.17
CA ARG A 142 -2.04 -30.93 9.73
C ARG A 142 -2.16 -31.04 8.21
N SER A 143 -1.81 -32.20 7.66
CA SER A 143 -1.75 -32.46 6.22
C SER A 143 -3.13 -32.48 5.55
N ASP A 144 -4.14 -32.94 6.28
CA ASP A 144 -5.54 -33.15 5.88
C ASP A 144 -6.41 -31.88 5.88
N ARG A 145 -5.86 -30.71 6.19
CA ARG A 145 -6.66 -29.47 6.24
C ARG A 145 -7.25 -29.12 4.87
N PRO A 146 -8.59 -29.04 4.72
CA PRO A 146 -9.19 -28.70 3.44
C PRO A 146 -8.84 -27.26 3.02
N PRO A 147 -8.77 -26.98 1.71
CA PRO A 147 -8.61 -25.62 1.22
C PRO A 147 -9.81 -24.76 1.67
N PRO A 148 -9.59 -23.46 1.93
CA PRO A 148 -10.69 -22.57 2.33
C PRO A 148 -11.73 -22.48 1.20
N GLN A 149 -13.01 -22.67 1.56
CA GLN A 149 -14.12 -22.57 0.60
C GLN A 149 -14.33 -21.13 0.13
N ASP A 150 -14.14 -20.16 1.04
CA ASP A 150 -14.17 -18.74 0.73
C ASP A 150 -12.74 -18.20 0.63
N ARG A 151 -12.35 -17.78 -0.57
CA ARG A 151 -11.03 -17.21 -0.88
C ARG A 151 -10.82 -15.80 -0.32
N LEU A 152 -11.92 -15.08 -0.09
CA LEU A 152 -11.91 -13.70 0.43
C LEU A 152 -12.15 -13.65 1.94
N ALA A 153 -12.42 -14.80 2.57
CA ALA A 153 -12.51 -14.88 4.02
C ALA A 153 -11.21 -14.38 4.66
N ARG A 154 -11.35 -13.79 5.85
CA ARG A 154 -10.22 -13.29 6.62
C ARG A 154 -9.23 -14.41 6.94
N GLY A 155 -7.94 -14.07 6.88
CA GLY A 155 -6.84 -14.98 7.21
C GLY A 155 -6.72 -15.26 8.70
N ILE A 156 -5.54 -15.73 9.11
CA ILE A 156 -5.28 -15.99 10.54
C ILE A 156 -5.13 -14.66 11.28
N ASP A 157 -5.73 -14.57 12.46
CA ASP A 157 -5.54 -13.43 13.34
C ASP A 157 -4.06 -13.34 13.81
N PRO A 158 -3.43 -12.14 13.82
CA PRO A 158 -2.03 -11.99 14.21
C PRO A 158 -1.72 -12.47 15.64
N GLU A 159 -2.64 -12.30 16.60
CA GLU A 159 -2.43 -12.81 17.96
C GLU A 159 -2.46 -14.34 17.99
N ARG A 160 -3.36 -14.93 17.20
CA ARG A 160 -3.41 -16.38 17.02
C ARG A 160 -2.12 -16.92 16.39
N LEU A 161 -1.60 -16.25 15.38
CA LEU A 161 -0.31 -16.61 14.77
C LEU A 161 0.84 -16.51 15.79
N GLY A 162 0.85 -15.47 16.63
CA GLY A 162 1.85 -15.33 17.70
C GLY A 162 1.85 -16.50 18.68
N ARG A 163 0.67 -17.00 19.09
CA ARG A 163 0.55 -18.18 19.96
C ARG A 163 1.12 -19.45 19.32
N VAL A 164 0.85 -19.64 18.04
CA VAL A 164 1.37 -20.79 17.26
C VAL A 164 2.89 -20.76 17.19
N VAL A 165 3.47 -19.59 16.88
CA VAL A 165 4.93 -19.43 16.86
C VAL A 165 5.54 -19.67 18.25
N THR A 166 4.92 -19.14 19.30
CA THR A 166 5.36 -19.37 20.69
C THR A 166 5.35 -20.86 21.06
N SER A 167 4.35 -21.60 20.58
CA SER A 167 4.28 -23.06 20.77
C SER A 167 5.43 -23.77 20.05
N LEU A 168 5.70 -23.39 18.79
CA LEU A 168 6.80 -23.94 18.00
C LEU A 168 8.17 -23.66 18.65
N GLU A 169 8.38 -22.49 19.22
CA GLU A 169 9.64 -22.12 19.89
C GLU A 169 9.93 -22.96 21.16
N ARG A 170 8.88 -23.46 21.81
CA ARG A 170 8.95 -24.24 23.06
C ARG A 170 9.31 -25.72 22.86
N ILE A 171 9.14 -26.25 21.65
CA ILE A 171 9.43 -27.65 21.30
C ILE A 171 10.88 -28.00 21.61
#